data_AF-A0A9W7W7V5-F1
#
_entry.id   AF-A0A9W7W7V5-F1
#
_cell.length_a   1.000
_cell.length_b   1.000
_cell.length_c   1.000
_cell.angle_alpha   90.00
_cell.angle_beta   90.00
_cell.angle_gamma   90.00
#
_symmetry.space_group_name_H-M   'P 1'
#
loop_
_entity.id
_entity.type
_entity.pdbx_description
1 polymer ?
#
loop_
_entity_poly.entity_id
_entity_poly.type
_entity_poly.pdbx_seq_one_letter_code
_entity_poly.pdbx_strand_id
1 'polypeptide(L)'
;MELFAEGLSPNLWIFTLLLWTSASAFNLDTQNVLRKNGQPGSLFGFSLALHRQLQPTDKRLLLIGAPKARALSNQNANITGGLYSCDITTHPNDCRRVEFDNDVEDGAENKENQWMGVTVQSQGPGGKIVVHQEHLLMLMDH
;
A
#
# COMPACT_ATOMS: atom_id res chain seq x y z
N MET A 1 37.58 28.15 -29.98
CA MET A 1 36.44 27.21 -29.83
C MET A 1 35.25 28.06 -29.41
N GLU A 2 34.67 28.75 -30.39
CA GLU A 2 33.44 29.51 -30.20
C GLU A 2 32.31 28.47 -30.06
N LEU A 3 31.77 28.31 -28.86
CA LEU A 3 30.53 27.58 -28.67
C LEU A 3 29.40 28.54 -29.05
N PHE A 4 28.81 28.28 -30.21
CA PHE A 4 27.55 28.83 -30.68
C PHE A 4 26.50 28.75 -29.55
N ALA A 5 26.24 29.89 -28.90
CA ALA A 5 25.05 30.07 -28.09
C ALA A 5 23.89 30.38 -29.03
N GLU A 6 23.34 29.35 -29.68
CA GLU A 6 22.08 29.44 -30.40
C GLU A 6 20.98 29.79 -29.38
N GLY A 7 20.54 31.04 -29.42
CA GLY A 7 19.62 31.63 -28.44
C GLY A 7 18.27 30.93 -28.43
N LEU A 8 18.04 30.09 -27.42
CA LEU A 8 16.73 29.53 -27.10
C LEU A 8 15.73 30.69 -26.93
N SER A 9 14.72 30.75 -27.80
CA SER A 9 13.75 31.86 -27.82
C SER A 9 13.16 32.11 -26.42
N PRO A 10 12.89 33.37 -26.03
CA PRO A 10 12.34 33.69 -24.71
C PRO A 10 11.02 32.98 -24.40
N ASN A 11 10.25 32.62 -25.43
CA ASN A 11 9.06 31.79 -25.30
C ASN A 11 9.39 30.40 -24.74
N LEU A 12 10.50 29.78 -25.14
CA LEU A 12 10.91 28.47 -24.65
C LEU A 12 11.31 28.48 -23.16
N TRP A 13 11.91 29.58 -22.69
CA TRP A 13 12.20 29.80 -21.28
C TRP A 13 10.92 29.98 -20.45
N ILE A 14 9.94 30.70 -20.99
CA ILE A 14 8.63 30.88 -20.35
C ILE A 14 7.89 29.54 -20.29
N PHE A 15 7.89 28.75 -21.37
CA PHE A 15 7.28 27.42 -21.39
C PHE A 15 7.94 26.45 -20.40
N THR A 16 9.27 26.43 -20.31
CA THR A 16 9.99 25.59 -19.33
C THR A 16 9.72 26.00 -17.89
N LEU A 17 9.61 27.29 -17.59
CA LEU A 17 9.20 27.79 -16.27
C LEU A 17 7.76 27.40 -15.93
N LEU A 18 6.81 27.54 -16.88
CA LEU A 18 5.41 27.14 -16.69
C LEU A 18 5.27 25.63 -16.47
N LEU A 19 6.02 24.82 -17.21
CA LEU A 19 6.08 23.37 -17.02
C LEU A 19 6.65 22.98 -15.65
N TRP A 20 7.64 23.72 -15.14
CA TRP A 20 8.23 23.50 -13.81
C TRP A 20 7.26 23.85 -12.67
N THR A 21 6.34 24.78 -12.90
CA THR A 21 5.32 25.19 -11.92
C THR A 21 4.09 24.27 -11.87
N SER A 22 4.14 23.09 -12.51
CA SER A 22 3.08 22.09 -12.44
C SER A 22 2.87 21.63 -10.99
N ALA A 23 1.94 22.31 -10.33
CA ALA A 23 1.40 22.14 -8.98
C ALA A 23 1.73 20.80 -8.29
N SER A 24 2.71 20.80 -7.40
CA SER A 24 2.90 19.68 -6.46
C SER A 24 2.04 19.89 -5.21
N ALA A 25 1.02 19.06 -5.02
CA ALA A 25 0.33 18.84 -3.73
C ALA A 25 0.01 20.09 -2.87
N PHE A 26 -0.34 21.22 -3.49
CA PHE A 26 -0.54 22.49 -2.76
C PHE A 26 -1.72 22.46 -1.77
N ASN A 27 -2.64 21.52 -1.96
CA ASN A 27 -3.82 21.30 -1.12
C ASN A 27 -3.69 20.08 -0.19
N LEU A 28 -2.49 19.52 -0.02
CA LEU A 28 -2.26 18.45 0.95
C LEU A 28 -2.05 19.04 2.35
N ASP A 29 -2.92 18.67 3.28
CA ASP A 29 -2.79 19.08 4.69
C ASP A 29 -1.67 18.28 5.37
N THR A 30 -0.61 18.99 5.78
CA THR A 30 0.53 18.42 6.50
C THR A 30 0.47 18.66 8.02
N GLN A 31 -0.52 19.42 8.49
CA GLN A 31 -0.73 19.71 9.91
C GLN A 31 -1.66 18.66 10.55
N ASN A 32 -2.76 18.31 9.88
CA ASN A 32 -3.75 17.36 10.40
C ASN A 32 -3.60 15.96 9.79
N VAL A 33 -2.43 15.34 10.02
CA VAL A 33 -2.12 14.02 9.46
C VAL A 33 -2.69 12.87 10.30
N LEU A 34 -3.22 11.86 9.62
CA LEU A 34 -3.57 10.58 10.25
C LEU A 34 -2.35 9.66 10.17
N ARG A 35 -1.75 9.35 11.32
CA ARG A 35 -0.62 8.43 11.40
C ARG A 35 -1.11 7.04 11.78
N LYS A 36 -0.62 6.00 11.09
CA LYS A 36 -0.81 4.59 11.47
C LYS A 36 0.53 3.95 11.78
N ASN A 37 0.61 3.20 12.87
CA ASN A 37 1.81 2.49 13.29
C ASN A 37 1.65 0.99 13.02
N GLY A 38 2.75 0.36 12.62
CA GLY A 38 2.85 -1.09 12.51
C GLY A 38 4.04 -1.63 13.28
N GLN A 39 4.21 -2.95 13.22
CA GLN A 39 5.29 -3.63 13.93
C GLN A 39 6.67 -3.22 13.38
N PRO A 40 7.65 -2.90 14.25
CA PRO A 40 9.01 -2.61 13.80
C PRO A 40 9.60 -3.77 12.99
N GLY A 41 10.27 -3.45 11.88
CA GLY A 41 10.92 -4.44 11.01
C GLY A 41 10.00 -5.16 10.03
N SER A 42 8.67 -4.97 10.10
CA SER A 42 7.72 -5.66 9.20
C SER A 42 7.59 -5.03 7.81
N LEU A 43 8.26 -3.89 7.58
CA LEU A 43 8.04 -3.02 6.43
C LEU A 43 6.57 -2.58 6.30
N PHE A 44 5.92 -2.29 7.43
CA PHE A 44 4.56 -1.75 7.43
C PHE A 44 4.49 -0.43 6.67
N GLY A 45 3.56 -0.33 5.71
CA GLY A 45 3.47 0.82 4.82
C GLY A 45 4.18 0.62 3.48
N PHE A 46 4.69 -0.58 3.18
CA PHE A 46 5.36 -0.87 1.91
C PHE A 46 4.42 -0.69 0.71
N SER A 47 3.15 -1.05 0.85
CA SER A 47 2.10 -0.78 -0.12
C SER A 47 0.84 -0.28 0.57
N LEU A 48 0.05 0.53 -0.13
CA LEU A 48 -1.15 1.18 0.41
C LEU A 48 -2.29 1.13 -0.61
N ALA A 49 -3.51 0.91 -0.12
CA ALA A 49 -4.73 1.07 -0.93
C ALA A 49 -5.88 1.60 -0.08
N LEU A 50 -6.69 2.49 -0.64
CA LEU A 50 -7.98 2.85 -0.05
C LEU A 50 -9.05 1.90 -0.57
N HIS A 51 -9.91 1.42 0.32
CA HIS A 51 -11.04 0.56 -0.04
C HIS A 51 -12.33 1.05 0.63
N ARG A 52 -13.46 0.85 -0.03
CA ARG A 52 -14.78 1.11 0.52
C ARG A 52 -15.59 -0.18 0.48
N GLN A 53 -15.70 -0.83 1.61
CA GLN A 53 -16.54 -2.00 1.80
C GLN A 53 -18.00 -1.54 1.93
N LEU A 54 -18.94 -2.18 1.24
CA LEU A 54 -20.36 -1.82 1.30
C LEU A 54 -21.20 -2.80 2.13
N GLN A 55 -20.79 -4.07 2.20
CA GLN A 55 -21.45 -5.12 2.98
C GLN A 55 -20.49 -5.72 4.01
N PRO A 56 -20.96 -6.12 5.20
CA PRO A 56 -22.33 -5.93 5.72
C PRO A 56 -22.64 -4.47 6.09
N THR A 57 -21.63 -3.59 6.14
CA THR A 57 -21.78 -2.15 6.45
C THR A 57 -20.86 -1.32 5.58
N ASP A 58 -21.26 -0.08 5.27
CA ASP A 58 -20.44 0.89 4.53
C ASP A 58 -19.26 1.36 5.39
N LYS A 59 -18.06 0.94 5.02
CA LYS A 59 -16.82 1.26 5.72
C LYS A 59 -15.74 1.70 4.75
N ARG A 60 -15.03 2.77 5.09
CA ARG A 60 -13.82 3.21 4.38
C ARG A 60 -12.60 2.74 5.15
N LEU A 61 -11.76 1.96 4.49
CA LEU A 61 -10.61 1.29 5.07
C LEU A 61 -9.34 1.76 4.37
N LEU A 62 -8.28 1.93 5.17
CA LEU A 62 -6.92 2.03 4.69
C LEU A 62 -6.28 0.65 4.80
N LEU A 63 -5.90 0.09 3.65
CA LEU A 63 -5.21 -1.19 3.55
C LEU A 63 -3.71 -0.93 3.48
N ILE A 64 -2.94 -1.66 4.30
CA ILE A 64 -1.51 -1.45 4.46
C ILE A 64 -0.77 -2.77 4.36
N GLY A 65 0.11 -2.89 3.35
CA GLY A 65 1.00 -4.03 3.17
C GLY A 65 2.23 -3.96 4.07
N ALA A 66 2.67 -5.13 4.55
CA ALA A 66 3.83 -5.31 5.41
C ALA A 66 4.56 -6.63 5.05
N PRO A 67 5.40 -6.65 4.01
CA PRO A 67 5.98 -7.88 3.45
C PRO A 67 6.93 -8.65 4.39
N LYS A 68 7.35 -8.05 5.52
CA LYS A 68 8.15 -8.74 6.55
C LYS A 68 7.41 -8.93 7.87
N ALA A 69 6.08 -8.84 7.87
CA ALA A 69 5.29 -9.19 9.03
C ALA A 69 5.49 -10.65 9.43
N ARG A 70 5.47 -10.91 10.74
CA ARG A 70 5.53 -12.27 11.28
C ARG A 70 4.33 -13.07 10.80
N ALA A 71 4.56 -14.38 10.68
CA ALA A 71 3.51 -15.34 10.38
C ALA A 71 2.38 -15.31 11.41
N LEU A 72 1.17 -15.67 10.98
CA LEU A 72 0.07 -15.94 11.89
C LEU A 72 0.37 -17.23 12.68
N SER A 73 -0.19 -17.37 13.88
CA SER A 73 0.15 -18.46 14.82
C SER A 73 -0.13 -19.87 14.30
N ASN A 74 -0.98 -19.98 13.29
CA ASN A 74 -1.40 -21.21 12.63
C ASN A 74 -0.60 -21.52 11.35
N GLN A 75 0.42 -20.73 11.00
CA GLN A 75 1.25 -20.96 9.81
C GLN A 75 2.59 -21.56 10.24
N ASN A 76 3.07 -22.58 9.51
CA ASN A 76 4.39 -23.18 9.74
C ASN A 76 5.52 -22.34 9.10
N ALA A 77 5.62 -21.07 9.51
CA ALA A 77 6.61 -20.09 9.04
C ALA A 77 6.90 -19.06 10.13
N ASN A 78 8.01 -18.34 10.02
CA ASN A 78 8.38 -17.24 10.93
C ASN A 78 7.97 -15.89 10.33
N ILE A 79 8.29 -15.66 9.05
CA ILE A 79 7.95 -14.45 8.31
C ILE A 79 7.16 -14.85 7.07
N THR A 80 5.94 -14.34 6.93
CA THR A 80 5.11 -14.57 5.72
C THR A 80 4.83 -13.26 4.98
N GLY A 81 5.00 -12.12 5.66
CA GLY A 81 4.45 -10.85 5.22
C GLY A 81 2.94 -10.81 5.43
N GLY A 82 2.28 -9.68 5.22
CA GLY A 82 0.84 -9.68 4.94
C GLY A 82 0.17 -8.31 4.98
N LEU A 83 -1.16 -8.32 5.13
CA LEU A 83 -2.01 -7.14 5.00
C LEU A 83 -2.60 -6.71 6.33
N TYR A 84 -2.72 -5.40 6.54
CA TYR A 84 -3.45 -4.81 7.64
C TYR A 84 -4.60 -3.96 7.11
N SER A 85 -5.73 -3.96 7.81
CA SER A 85 -6.86 -3.06 7.59
C SER A 85 -6.98 -2.08 8.76
N CYS A 86 -7.06 -0.79 8.46
CA CYS A 86 -7.19 0.26 9.46
C CYS A 86 -8.44 1.10 9.18
N ASP A 87 -9.15 1.47 10.23
CA ASP A 87 -10.20 2.47 10.14
C ASP A 87 -9.55 3.86 9.90
N ILE A 88 -10.22 4.73 9.14
CA ILE A 88 -9.75 6.09 8.87
C ILE A 88 -10.11 6.99 10.06
N THR A 89 -9.36 6.82 11.15
CA THR A 89 -9.48 7.57 12.41
C THR A 89 -8.13 8.15 12.84
N THR A 90 -8.16 9.05 13.82
CA THR A 90 -6.96 9.64 14.46
C THR A 90 -6.19 8.66 15.34
N HIS A 91 -6.73 7.48 15.63
CA HIS A 91 -6.04 6.47 16.44
C HIS A 91 -4.92 5.83 15.63
N PRO A 92 -3.67 5.78 16.14
CA PRO A 92 -2.55 5.29 15.36
C PRO A 92 -2.36 3.77 15.40
N ASN A 93 -2.96 3.08 16.37
CA ASN A 93 -2.76 1.66 16.63
C ASN A 93 -4.06 0.84 16.43
N ASP A 94 -4.97 1.30 15.58
CA ASP A 94 -6.27 0.67 15.28
C ASP A 94 -6.23 -0.25 14.05
N CYS A 95 -5.05 -0.50 13.50
CA CYS A 95 -4.84 -1.40 12.37
C CYS A 95 -4.90 -2.86 12.81
N ARG A 96 -5.72 -3.65 12.14
CA ARG A 96 -5.91 -5.08 12.39
C ARG A 96 -5.27 -5.90 11.29
N ARG A 97 -4.65 -7.01 11.68
CA ARG A 97 -4.10 -7.97 10.74
C ARG A 97 -5.25 -8.66 10.01
N VAL A 98 -5.20 -8.67 8.68
CA VAL A 98 -6.13 -9.45 7.86
C VAL A 98 -5.62 -10.89 7.87
N GLU A 99 -6.52 -11.82 8.21
CA GLU A 99 -6.25 -13.25 8.16
C GLU A 99 -6.55 -13.76 6.75
N PHE A 100 -5.55 -14.38 6.13
CA PHE A 100 -5.65 -15.04 4.83
C PHE A 100 -5.49 -16.53 5.04
N ASP A 101 -6.24 -17.31 4.27
CA ASP A 101 -6.16 -18.76 4.16
C ASP A 101 -5.33 -19.43 5.26
N ASN A 102 -6.06 -19.71 6.34
CA ASN A 102 -5.54 -20.22 7.60
C ASN A 102 -5.31 -21.74 7.54
N ASP A 103 -5.64 -22.37 6.42
CA ASP A 103 -5.51 -23.80 6.27
C ASP A 103 -4.03 -24.16 6.10
N VAL A 104 -3.60 -25.13 6.89
CA VAL A 104 -2.31 -25.80 6.75
C VAL A 104 -2.61 -27.04 5.94
N GLU A 105 -2.40 -27.00 4.63
CA GLU A 105 -2.28 -28.26 3.90
C GLU A 105 -0.98 -28.92 4.35
N ASP A 106 -1.12 -29.97 5.18
CA ASP A 106 -0.01 -30.72 5.76
C ASP A 106 0.97 -31.17 4.66
N GLY A 107 2.11 -30.49 4.58
CA GLY A 107 3.32 -30.98 3.92
C GLY A 107 3.64 -30.48 2.50
N ALA A 108 2.84 -29.61 1.88
CA ALA A 108 3.09 -29.19 0.49
C ALA A 108 3.56 -27.74 0.31
N GLU A 109 3.18 -26.82 1.20
CA GLU A 109 3.41 -25.37 1.01
C GLU A 109 4.40 -24.77 2.02
N ASN A 110 5.46 -24.13 1.51
CA ASN A 110 6.35 -23.31 2.32
C ASN A 110 5.90 -21.85 2.27
N LYS A 111 5.39 -21.33 3.39
CA LYS A 111 4.93 -19.92 3.52
C LYS A 111 6.05 -18.96 3.97
N GLU A 112 7.27 -19.45 4.19
CA GLU A 112 8.40 -18.63 4.65
C GLU A 112 8.85 -17.62 3.57
N ASN A 113 8.97 -16.35 3.96
CA ASN A 113 9.37 -15.22 3.14
C ASN A 113 8.62 -15.11 1.80
N GLN A 114 7.29 -15.26 1.80
CA GLN A 114 6.48 -15.06 0.58
C GLN A 114 6.26 -13.58 0.22
N TRP A 115 6.67 -12.64 1.07
CA TRP A 115 6.51 -11.19 0.86
C TRP A 115 5.05 -10.77 0.66
N MET A 116 4.12 -11.39 1.38
CA MET A 116 2.71 -11.05 1.26
C MET A 116 2.46 -9.57 1.60
N GLY A 117 1.67 -8.88 0.78
CA GLY A 117 1.43 -7.44 0.93
C GLY A 117 2.53 -6.58 0.31
N VAL A 118 3.38 -7.13 -0.56
CA VAL A 118 4.29 -6.33 -1.40
C VAL A 118 3.51 -5.38 -2.31
N THR A 119 2.34 -5.82 -2.80
CA THR A 119 1.41 -5.00 -3.58
C THR A 119 0.00 -5.25 -3.09
N VAL A 120 -0.77 -4.17 -2.94
CA VAL A 120 -2.18 -4.20 -2.54
C VAL A 120 -2.96 -3.34 -3.52
N GLN A 121 -4.04 -3.87 -4.06
CA GLN A 121 -4.93 -3.15 -4.97
C GLN A 121 -6.37 -3.34 -4.57
N SER A 122 -7.19 -2.30 -4.77
CA SER A 122 -8.62 -2.36 -4.56
C SER A 122 -9.36 -2.15 -5.88
N GLN A 123 -10.41 -2.92 -6.12
CA GLN A 123 -11.34 -2.68 -7.23
C GLN A 123 -12.31 -1.52 -6.97
N GLY A 124 -12.21 -0.86 -5.82
CA GLY A 124 -13.09 0.26 -5.44
C GLY A 124 -14.29 -0.17 -4.59
N PRO A 125 -15.36 0.66 -4.54
CA PRO A 125 -16.50 0.43 -3.65
C PRO A 125 -17.22 -0.89 -3.87
N GLY A 126 -17.32 -1.72 -2.83
CA GLY A 126 -17.97 -3.04 -2.87
C GLY A 126 -17.24 -4.08 -3.72
N GLY A 127 -16.07 -3.73 -4.27
CA GLY A 127 -15.27 -4.61 -5.11
C GLY A 127 -14.29 -5.45 -4.29
N LYS A 128 -13.56 -6.32 -4.99
CA LYS A 128 -12.57 -7.21 -4.37
C LYS A 128 -11.28 -6.46 -4.02
N ILE A 129 -10.52 -7.01 -3.08
CA ILE A 129 -9.15 -6.58 -2.79
C ILE A 129 -8.20 -7.64 -3.34
N VAL A 130 -7.14 -7.20 -4.01
CA VAL A 130 -6.09 -8.07 -4.53
C VAL A 130 -4.82 -7.83 -3.72
N VAL A 131 -4.25 -8.91 -3.20
CA VAL A 131 -2.96 -8.89 -2.50
C VAL A 131 -2.00 -9.81 -3.23
N HIS A 132 -0.84 -9.28 -3.55
CA HIS A 132 0.24 -10.09 -4.11
C HIS A 132 1.16 -10.61 -3.02
N GLN A 133 1.61 -11.84 -3.22
CA GLN A 133 2.81 -12.43 -2.65
C GLN A 133 3.62 -13.05 -3.81
N GLU A 134 4.88 -13.40 -3.62
CA GLU A 134 5.68 -13.96 -4.72
C GLU A 134 4.96 -15.16 -5.38
N HIS A 135 4.65 -15.01 -6.67
CA HIS A 135 3.93 -15.98 -7.52
C HIS A 135 2.47 -16.33 -7.18
N LEU A 136 1.82 -15.67 -6.19
CA LEU A 136 0.40 -15.90 -5.91
C LEU A 136 -0.40 -14.60 -5.77
N LEU A 137 -1.59 -14.62 -6.37
CA LEU A 137 -2.61 -13.59 -6.31
C LEU A 137 -3.72 -14.04 -5.36
N MET A 138 -3.91 -13.32 -4.25
CA MET A 138 -5.04 -13.56 -3.35
C MET A 138 -6.14 -12.54 -3.61
N LEU A 139 -7.35 -13.05 -3.83
CA LEU A 139 -8.57 -12.27 -3.96
C LEU A 139 -9.34 -12.32 -2.65
N MET A 140 -9.57 -11.17 -2.04
CA MET A 140 -10.50 -11.06 -0.92
C MET A 140 -11.88 -10.70 -1.45
N ASP A 141 -12.83 -11.60 -1.21
CA ASP A 141 -14.26 -11.38 -1.37
C ASP A 141 -14.88 -10.91 -0.04
N HIS A 142 -16.05 -10.26 -0.13
CA HIS A 142 -16.78 -9.71 1.02
C HIS A 142 -17.32 -10.78 1.97
#